data_AF-A0A529XMD7-F1
#
_entry.id   AF-A0A529XMD7-F1
#
_cell.length_a   1.000
_cell.length_b   1.000
_cell.length_c   1.000
_cell.angle_alpha   90.00
_cell.angle_beta   90.00
_cell.angle_gamma   90.00
#
_symmetry.space_group_name_H-M   'P 1'
#
loop_
_entity.id
_entity.type
_entity.pdbx_description
1 polymer ?
#
loop_
_entity_poly.entity_id
_entity_poly.type
_entity_poly.pdbx_seq_one_letter_code
_entity_poly.pdbx_strand_id
1 'polypeptide(L)'
;MSQVAEKVASLVQVEPNGVRRTLSKQLDTLGPEVQATALRAMQLVLPSATKVSAGIITDLAVALGLPFQQLRKRLANTNAALDDATASGESWSSDADATEPSSRSSKQAPGLSRRIRFKNDLQKGRFGGNASSGGFTASAEFEKTSSKNWVKIVLHVEGPGRDGEEVQFHLHDSFMPALRSRKFKAGEARLTVTVWGGFTLGVWIPAHDVELELDLTELDDAPRIVRER
;
A
#
# COMPACT_ATOMS: atom_id res chain seq x y z
N MET A 1 -20.71 16.24 -14.11
CA MET A 1 -20.32 16.12 -12.68
C MET A 1 -21.28 15.27 -11.84
N SER A 2 -22.42 14.79 -12.40
CA SER A 2 -23.42 13.90 -11.76
C SER A 2 -23.23 12.40 -12.07
N GLN A 3 -22.41 12.05 -13.08
CA GLN A 3 -22.47 10.75 -13.75
C GLN A 3 -22.04 9.55 -12.89
N VAL A 4 -21.05 9.68 -12.00
CA VAL A 4 -20.59 8.54 -11.17
C VAL A 4 -21.68 8.09 -10.20
N ALA A 5 -22.27 9.03 -9.48
CA ALA A 5 -23.29 8.71 -8.48
C ALA A 5 -24.60 8.26 -9.14
N GLU A 6 -24.93 8.81 -10.31
CA GLU A 6 -26.09 8.43 -11.12
C GLU A 6 -25.91 7.03 -11.74
N LYS A 7 -24.70 6.67 -12.17
CA LYS A 7 -24.36 5.34 -12.71
C LYS A 7 -24.26 4.27 -11.61
N VAL A 8 -23.78 4.64 -10.41
CA VAL A 8 -23.86 3.78 -9.21
C VAL A 8 -25.31 3.59 -8.78
N ALA A 9 -26.14 4.63 -8.82
CA ALA A 9 -27.57 4.51 -8.53
C ALA A 9 -28.31 3.65 -9.57
N SER A 10 -27.97 3.76 -10.86
CA SER A 10 -28.55 2.91 -11.91
C SER A 10 -28.14 1.45 -11.78
N LEU A 11 -26.92 1.16 -11.30
CA LEU A 11 -26.47 -0.20 -10.96
C LEU A 11 -27.21 -0.80 -9.75
N VAL A 12 -27.74 0.06 -8.86
CA VAL A 12 -28.47 -0.35 -7.64
C VAL A 12 -29.97 -0.55 -7.89
N GLN A 13 -30.55 0.05 -8.93
CA GLN A 13 -31.98 -0.09 -9.26
C GLN A 13 -32.38 -1.46 -9.85
N VAL A 14 -31.43 -2.34 -10.16
CA VAL A 14 -31.70 -3.71 -10.63
C VAL A 14 -31.70 -4.67 -9.44
N GLU A 15 -32.89 -4.92 -8.88
CA GLU A 15 -33.23 -5.92 -7.85
C GLU A 15 -32.34 -6.04 -6.58
N PRO A 16 -32.88 -5.74 -5.38
CA PRO A 16 -32.09 -5.58 -4.14
C PRO A 16 -31.37 -6.84 -3.64
N ASN A 17 -31.76 -8.04 -4.08
CA ASN A 17 -31.19 -9.30 -3.60
C ASN A 17 -30.05 -9.85 -4.48
N GLY A 18 -29.90 -9.38 -5.73
CA GLY A 18 -28.83 -9.82 -6.65
C GLY A 18 -27.57 -8.96 -6.59
N VAL A 19 -27.73 -7.66 -6.30
CA VAL A 19 -26.71 -6.60 -6.43
C VAL A 19 -25.44 -6.85 -5.61
N ARG A 20 -25.57 -7.42 -4.39
CA ARG A 20 -24.40 -7.60 -3.51
C ARG A 20 -23.36 -8.56 -4.09
N ARG A 21 -23.79 -9.62 -4.79
CA ARG A 21 -22.85 -10.62 -5.34
C ARG A 21 -22.16 -10.13 -6.60
N THR A 22 -22.89 -9.53 -7.55
CA THR A 22 -22.29 -9.04 -8.81
C THR A 22 -21.40 -7.84 -8.58
N LEU A 23 -21.79 -6.89 -7.73
CA LEU A 23 -20.94 -5.74 -7.40
C LEU A 23 -19.72 -6.13 -6.56
N SER A 24 -19.83 -7.10 -5.63
CA SER A 24 -18.65 -7.57 -4.90
C SER A 24 -17.59 -8.13 -5.85
N LYS A 25 -18.01 -8.95 -6.83
CA LYS A 25 -17.11 -9.50 -7.85
C LYS A 25 -16.48 -8.42 -8.74
N GLN A 26 -17.20 -7.35 -9.05
CA GLN A 26 -16.66 -6.22 -9.83
C GLN A 26 -15.81 -5.27 -8.98
N LEU A 27 -16.05 -5.19 -7.67
CA LEU A 27 -15.21 -4.43 -6.75
C LEU A 27 -13.87 -5.15 -6.53
N ASP A 28 -13.87 -6.48 -6.45
CA ASP A 28 -12.67 -7.29 -6.23
C ASP A 28 -11.63 -7.15 -7.36
N THR A 29 -12.05 -6.77 -8.57
CA THR A 29 -11.14 -6.49 -9.70
C THR A 29 -10.58 -5.07 -9.70
N LEU A 30 -11.10 -4.17 -8.87
CA LEU A 30 -10.65 -2.78 -8.76
C LEU A 30 -9.56 -2.65 -7.69
N GLY A 31 -8.63 -1.71 -7.90
CA GLY A 31 -7.56 -1.44 -6.92
C GLY A 31 -8.11 -1.01 -5.54
N PRO A 32 -7.37 -1.23 -4.45
CA PRO A 32 -7.86 -1.03 -3.07
C PRO A 32 -8.29 0.42 -2.77
N GLU A 33 -7.66 1.41 -3.41
CA GLU A 33 -8.08 2.81 -3.29
C GLU A 33 -9.44 3.09 -3.94
N VAL A 34 -9.74 2.41 -5.05
CA VAL A 34 -11.01 2.55 -5.78
C VAL A 34 -12.13 1.86 -5.01
N GLN A 35 -11.85 0.68 -4.45
CA GLN A 35 -12.79 -0.04 -3.58
C GLN A 35 -13.18 0.79 -2.35
N ALA A 36 -12.21 1.36 -1.64
CA ALA A 36 -12.48 2.18 -0.46
C ALA A 36 -13.32 3.43 -0.80
N THR A 37 -13.03 4.06 -1.94
CA THR A 37 -13.77 5.23 -2.42
C THR A 37 -15.20 4.86 -2.83
N ALA A 38 -15.38 3.75 -3.56
CA ALA A 38 -16.68 3.24 -3.99
C ALA A 38 -17.56 2.84 -2.79
N LEU A 39 -17.01 2.10 -1.83
CA LEU A 39 -17.72 1.73 -0.60
C LEU A 39 -18.17 2.96 0.21
N ARG A 40 -17.33 3.99 0.29
CA ARG A 40 -17.68 5.22 1.01
C ARG A 40 -18.74 6.04 0.27
N ALA A 41 -18.66 6.12 -1.06
CA ALA A 41 -19.69 6.74 -1.88
C ALA A 41 -21.03 6.02 -1.72
N MET A 42 -21.04 4.67 -1.69
CA MET A 42 -22.25 3.89 -1.45
C MET A 42 -22.86 4.17 -0.08
N GLN A 43 -22.05 4.23 0.99
CA GLN A 43 -22.54 4.54 2.35
C GLN A 43 -23.22 5.91 2.43
N LEU A 44 -22.76 6.90 1.64
CA LEU A 44 -23.34 8.24 1.60
C LEU A 44 -24.59 8.33 0.70
N VAL A 45 -24.69 7.50 -0.34
CA VAL A 45 -25.80 7.52 -1.31
C VAL A 45 -27.00 6.69 -0.84
N LEU A 46 -26.76 5.58 -0.12
CA LEU A 46 -27.82 4.66 0.34
C LEU A 46 -28.95 5.30 1.18
N PRO A 47 -28.73 6.31 2.05
CA PRO A 47 -29.83 6.95 2.77
C PRO A 47 -30.60 8.02 1.98
N SER A 48 -30.13 8.44 0.79
CA SER A 48 -30.72 9.57 0.04
C SER A 48 -30.88 9.24 -1.45
N ALA A 49 -31.72 8.25 -1.74
CA ALA A 49 -31.84 7.62 -3.06
C ALA A 49 -32.51 8.44 -4.18
N THR A 50 -32.74 9.75 -4.04
CA THR A 50 -33.52 10.49 -5.05
C THR A 50 -32.82 11.62 -5.77
N LYS A 51 -31.82 12.32 -5.20
CA LYS A 51 -31.00 13.30 -5.96
C LYS A 51 -29.61 13.45 -5.34
N VAL A 52 -28.56 13.34 -6.17
CA VAL A 52 -27.18 13.65 -5.78
C VAL A 52 -27.05 15.17 -5.67
N SER A 53 -27.07 15.70 -4.46
CA SER A 53 -26.95 17.14 -4.21
C SER A 53 -25.48 17.56 -4.17
N ALA A 54 -25.20 18.84 -4.44
CA ALA A 54 -23.85 19.40 -4.33
C ALA A 54 -23.24 19.23 -2.92
N GLY A 55 -24.07 19.10 -1.88
CA GLY A 55 -23.64 18.83 -0.51
C GLY A 55 -22.97 17.46 -0.32
N ILE A 56 -23.44 16.42 -1.02
CA ILE A 56 -22.83 15.08 -0.95
C ILE A 56 -21.38 15.12 -1.46
N ILE A 57 -21.09 15.94 -2.47
CA ILE A 57 -19.73 16.10 -3.02
C ILE A 57 -18.81 16.77 -2.00
N THR A 58 -19.34 17.73 -1.22
CA THR A 58 -18.57 18.40 -0.17
C THR A 58 -18.29 17.45 0.98
N ASP A 59 -19.28 16.66 1.40
CA ASP A 59 -19.12 15.65 2.45
C ASP A 59 -18.14 14.54 2.05
N LEU A 60 -18.12 14.15 0.78
CA LEU A 60 -17.15 13.19 0.24
C LEU A 60 -15.72 13.77 0.22
N ALA A 61 -15.58 15.06 -0.10
CA ALA A 61 -14.29 15.76 -0.04
C ALA A 61 -13.73 15.83 1.39
N VAL A 62 -14.60 16.19 2.35
CA VAL A 62 -14.26 16.26 3.78
C VAL A 62 -13.93 14.87 4.33
N ALA A 63 -14.73 13.86 4.01
CA ALA A 63 -14.52 12.49 4.49
C ALA A 63 -13.24 11.84 3.96
N LEU A 64 -12.78 12.23 2.76
CA LEU A 64 -11.54 11.72 2.17
C LEU A 64 -10.32 12.59 2.54
N GLY A 65 -10.51 13.74 3.19
CA GLY A 65 -9.42 14.66 3.53
C GLY A 65 -8.68 15.21 2.31
N LEU A 66 -9.34 15.28 1.15
CA LEU A 66 -8.71 15.64 -0.12
C LEU A 66 -9.10 17.06 -0.57
N PRO A 67 -8.16 17.85 -1.12
CA PRO A 67 -8.49 19.08 -1.83
C PRO A 67 -9.42 18.80 -3.02
N PHE A 68 -10.36 19.71 -3.29
CA PHE A 68 -11.39 19.55 -4.33
C PHE A 68 -10.83 19.17 -5.72
N GLN A 69 -9.67 19.71 -6.09
CA GLN A 69 -9.00 19.39 -7.37
C GLN A 69 -8.52 17.94 -7.44
N GLN A 70 -7.99 17.40 -6.33
CA GLN A 70 -7.55 16.00 -6.25
C GLN A 70 -8.75 15.04 -6.23
N LEU A 71 -9.83 15.42 -5.55
CA LEU A 71 -11.08 14.67 -5.58
C LEU A 71 -11.63 14.57 -7.02
N ARG A 72 -11.64 15.67 -7.78
CA ARG A 72 -12.10 15.66 -9.17
C ARG A 72 -11.28 14.73 -10.05
N LYS A 73 -9.95 14.74 -9.90
CA LYS A 73 -9.05 13.84 -10.63
C LYS A 73 -9.31 12.38 -10.26
N ARG A 74 -9.49 12.07 -8.96
CA ARG A 74 -9.83 10.72 -8.51
C ARG A 74 -11.19 10.27 -9.05
N LEU A 75 -12.22 11.11 -8.97
CA LEU A 75 -13.56 10.78 -9.48
C LEU A 75 -13.56 10.53 -10.99
N ALA A 76 -12.79 11.31 -11.76
CA ALA A 76 -12.64 11.09 -13.20
C ALA A 76 -11.96 9.75 -13.51
N ASN A 77 -10.88 9.42 -12.79
CA ASN A 77 -10.18 8.14 -12.96
C ASN A 77 -11.07 6.95 -12.58
N THR A 78 -11.86 7.07 -11.50
CA THR A 78 -12.80 6.02 -11.10
C THR A 78 -13.92 5.85 -12.12
N ASN A 79 -14.40 6.94 -12.75
CA ASN A 79 -15.42 6.85 -13.78
C ASN A 79 -14.88 6.14 -15.03
N ALA A 80 -13.68 6.47 -15.47
CA ALA A 80 -13.02 5.80 -16.60
C ALA A 80 -12.82 4.30 -16.33
N ALA A 81 -12.38 3.92 -15.12
CA ALA A 81 -12.24 2.52 -14.75
C ALA A 81 -13.57 1.75 -14.71
N LEU A 82 -14.65 2.41 -14.29
CA LEU A 82 -16.01 1.85 -14.34
C LEU A 82 -16.50 1.71 -15.79
N ASP A 83 -16.22 2.68 -16.65
CA ASP A 83 -16.56 2.65 -18.07
C ASP A 83 -15.86 1.47 -18.76
N ASP A 84 -14.55 1.29 -18.53
CA ASP A 84 -13.77 0.16 -19.04
C ASP A 84 -14.29 -1.19 -18.52
N ALA A 85 -14.62 -1.29 -17.23
CA ALA A 85 -15.17 -2.52 -16.65
C ALA A 85 -16.55 -2.88 -17.21
N THR A 86 -17.39 -1.88 -17.50
CA THR A 86 -18.70 -2.11 -18.16
C THR A 86 -18.57 -2.40 -19.65
N ALA A 87 -17.62 -1.80 -20.35
CA ALA A 87 -17.35 -2.07 -21.77
C ALA A 87 -16.76 -3.48 -22.00
N SER A 88 -16.07 -4.02 -20.99
CA SER A 88 -15.50 -5.38 -20.99
C SER A 88 -16.53 -6.47 -20.67
N GLY A 89 -17.79 -6.11 -20.45
CA GLY A 89 -18.85 -6.99 -19.95
C GLY A 89 -19.56 -7.86 -20.99
N GLU A 90 -19.20 -7.80 -22.27
CA GLU A 90 -19.78 -8.65 -23.31
C GLU A 90 -18.74 -9.59 -23.94
N SER A 91 -19.06 -10.89 -23.90
CA SER A 91 -18.41 -12.00 -24.61
C SER A 91 -17.06 -12.50 -24.07
N TRP A 92 -17.12 -13.26 -22.97
CA TRP A 92 -16.10 -14.28 -22.68
C TRP A 92 -16.73 -15.66 -22.86
N SER A 93 -16.65 -16.14 -24.10
CA SER A 93 -16.86 -17.54 -24.45
C SER A 93 -15.76 -18.37 -23.80
N SER A 94 -16.19 -19.39 -23.08
CA SER A 94 -15.37 -20.47 -22.56
C SER A 94 -14.51 -21.09 -23.67
N ASP A 95 -13.28 -21.45 -23.30
CA ASP A 95 -12.29 -22.30 -24.01
C ASP A 95 -11.03 -21.55 -24.43
N ALA A 96 -10.04 -21.48 -23.53
CA ALA A 96 -8.64 -21.77 -23.85
C ALA A 96 -7.71 -21.57 -22.64
N ASP A 97 -7.05 -22.66 -22.29
CA ASP A 97 -5.65 -22.74 -21.90
C ASP A 97 -5.23 -22.25 -20.51
N ALA A 98 -4.95 -23.24 -19.67
CA ALA A 98 -4.40 -23.11 -18.34
C ALA A 98 -2.95 -22.58 -18.41
N THR A 99 -2.79 -21.27 -18.24
CA THR A 99 -1.55 -20.72 -17.68
C THR A 99 -1.96 -19.87 -16.50
N GLU A 100 -2.02 -20.47 -15.31
CA GLU A 100 -2.16 -19.76 -14.05
C GLU A 100 -0.88 -18.93 -13.80
N PRO A 101 -0.90 -17.58 -13.77
CA PRO A 101 0.08 -16.87 -12.98
C PRO A 101 -0.30 -17.11 -11.51
N SER A 102 0.48 -17.92 -10.82
CA SER A 102 0.31 -18.22 -9.40
C SER A 102 0.06 -16.93 -8.63
N SER A 103 -1.16 -16.75 -8.13
CA SER A 103 -1.50 -15.79 -7.10
C SER A 103 -0.87 -16.26 -5.80
N ARG A 104 0.46 -16.14 -5.70
CA ARG A 104 1.11 -16.10 -4.39
C ARG A 104 0.51 -14.89 -3.70
N SER A 105 -0.50 -15.11 -2.86
CA SER A 105 -0.99 -14.08 -1.95
C SER A 105 0.24 -13.59 -1.20
N SER A 106 0.70 -12.38 -1.51
CA SER A 106 1.80 -11.76 -0.78
C SER A 106 1.31 -11.64 0.64
N LYS A 107 1.77 -12.53 1.52
CA LYS A 107 1.45 -12.48 2.95
C LYS A 107 1.83 -11.08 3.42
N GLN A 108 0.81 -10.27 3.73
CA GLN A 108 1.02 -8.93 4.24
C GLN A 108 1.78 -9.05 5.56
N ALA A 109 2.80 -8.20 5.76
CA ALA A 109 3.60 -8.24 6.98
C ALA A 109 2.70 -8.03 8.22
N PRO A 110 2.80 -8.88 9.27
CA PRO A 110 1.98 -8.76 10.47
C PRO A 110 2.09 -7.39 11.13
N GLY A 111 3.25 -6.75 11.07
CA GLY A 111 3.52 -5.42 11.61
C GLY A 111 2.67 -4.32 11.02
N LEU A 112 2.19 -4.49 9.80
CA LEU A 112 1.27 -3.52 9.21
C LEU A 112 -0.10 -3.51 9.89
N SER A 113 -0.50 -4.59 10.55
CA SER A 113 -1.76 -4.63 11.32
C SER A 113 -1.66 -3.96 12.70
N ARG A 114 -0.42 -3.76 13.21
CA ARG A 114 -0.19 -3.18 14.54
C ARG A 114 -0.49 -1.68 14.54
N ARG A 115 -0.99 -1.17 15.68
CA ARG A 115 -1.35 0.24 15.88
C ARG A 115 -0.11 1.14 15.78
N ILE A 116 -0.21 2.19 14.97
CA ILE A 116 0.82 3.24 14.87
C ILE A 116 0.88 4.00 16.21
N ARG A 117 2.05 3.95 16.87
CA ARG A 117 2.31 4.68 18.13
C ARG A 117 2.98 6.02 17.88
N PHE A 118 3.84 6.10 16.87
CA PHE A 118 4.61 7.28 16.52
C PHE A 118 4.10 7.84 15.18
N LYS A 119 3.54 9.06 15.19
CA LYS A 119 2.96 9.66 13.98
C LYS A 119 3.99 10.04 12.93
N ASN A 120 5.20 10.39 13.37
CA ASN A 120 6.29 10.84 12.51
C ASN A 120 7.18 9.68 12.04
N ASP A 121 6.97 8.48 12.59
CA ASP A 121 7.68 7.28 12.20
C ASP A 121 6.70 6.12 12.23
N LEU A 122 6.09 5.86 11.08
CA LEU A 122 4.99 4.92 10.98
C LEU A 122 5.42 3.48 11.24
N GLN A 123 6.71 3.13 11.19
CA GLN A 123 7.17 1.76 11.39
C GLN A 123 7.71 1.51 12.80
N LYS A 124 8.02 2.56 13.57
CA LYS A 124 8.55 2.42 14.92
C LYS A 124 7.58 1.67 15.86
N GLY A 125 8.09 0.60 16.46
CA GLY A 125 7.38 -0.32 17.36
C GLY A 125 6.37 -1.24 16.66
N ARG A 126 6.45 -1.43 15.34
CA ARG A 126 5.51 -2.27 14.57
C ARG A 126 6.10 -3.57 14.09
N PHE A 127 7.42 -3.76 14.04
CA PHE A 127 8.07 -4.96 13.52
C PHE A 127 8.84 -5.71 14.60
N GLY A 128 8.36 -5.62 15.84
CA GLY A 128 8.92 -6.35 16.99
C GLY A 128 10.00 -5.60 17.75
N GLY A 129 10.46 -4.43 17.28
CA GLY A 129 11.41 -3.56 17.99
C GLY A 129 12.85 -4.07 18.06
N ASN A 130 13.17 -5.19 17.39
CA ASN A 130 14.51 -5.78 17.41
C ASN A 130 15.09 -5.86 16.00
N ALA A 131 16.35 -5.44 15.83
CA ALA A 131 17.06 -5.54 14.57
C ALA A 131 17.48 -6.98 14.23
N SER A 132 17.47 -7.89 15.21
CA SER A 132 17.78 -9.31 15.04
C SER A 132 16.70 -10.21 15.64
N SER A 133 16.31 -11.25 14.90
CA SER A 133 15.31 -12.23 15.30
C SER A 133 15.39 -13.48 14.41
N GLY A 134 15.15 -14.66 14.96
CA GLY A 134 15.10 -15.90 14.18
C GLY A 134 16.39 -16.26 13.44
N GLY A 135 17.55 -15.76 13.89
CA GLY A 135 18.84 -15.92 13.20
C GLY A 135 19.07 -14.94 12.05
N PHE A 136 18.14 -14.03 11.79
CA PHE A 136 18.30 -12.92 10.86
C PHE A 136 18.72 -11.65 11.59
N THR A 137 19.51 -10.82 10.93
CA THR A 137 19.98 -9.53 11.44
C THR A 137 19.85 -8.48 10.35
N ALA A 138 19.23 -7.35 10.68
CA ALA A 138 19.16 -6.17 9.85
C ALA A 138 20.23 -5.17 10.31
N SER A 139 20.98 -4.61 9.36
CA SER A 139 21.97 -3.57 9.60
C SER A 139 21.94 -2.52 8.48
N ALA A 140 22.62 -1.40 8.70
CA ALA A 140 22.71 -0.33 7.73
C ALA A 140 24.15 0.18 7.66
N GLU A 141 24.58 0.52 6.45
CA GLU A 141 25.84 1.22 6.19
C GLU A 141 25.55 2.59 5.58
N PHE A 142 26.34 3.59 5.97
CA PHE A 142 26.14 4.97 5.56
C PHE A 142 27.26 5.47 4.65
N GLU A 143 26.87 5.87 3.44
CA GLU A 143 27.76 6.47 2.45
C GLU A 143 27.45 7.97 2.27
N LYS A 144 28.50 8.78 2.23
CA LYS A 144 28.37 10.20 1.90
C LYS A 144 28.01 10.37 0.43
N THR A 145 27.05 11.24 0.13
CA THR A 145 26.75 11.66 -1.24
C THR A 145 27.44 13.00 -1.56
N SER A 146 27.40 13.41 -2.83
CA SER A 146 27.87 14.75 -3.24
C SER A 146 27.06 15.88 -2.61
N SER A 147 25.85 15.60 -2.14
CA SER A 147 24.97 16.57 -1.49
C SER A 147 25.07 16.48 0.03
N LYS A 148 25.37 17.60 0.71
CA LYS A 148 25.51 17.64 2.18
C LYS A 148 24.24 17.25 2.95
N ASN A 149 23.07 17.37 2.31
CA ASN A 149 21.77 17.11 2.92
C ASN A 149 21.21 15.72 2.61
N TRP A 150 21.97 14.88 1.89
CA TRP A 150 21.52 13.55 1.49
C TRP A 150 22.58 12.53 1.86
N VAL A 151 22.12 11.42 2.43
CA VAL A 151 22.94 10.28 2.80
C VAL A 151 22.45 9.08 2.01
N LYS A 152 23.38 8.34 1.42
CA LYS A 152 23.07 7.06 0.81
C LYS A 152 23.21 6.00 1.90
N ILE A 153 22.18 5.20 2.05
CA ILE A 153 22.12 4.11 3.02
C ILE A 153 22.08 2.80 2.24
N VAL A 154 22.94 1.87 2.62
CA VAL A 154 22.87 0.49 2.17
C VAL A 154 22.31 -0.32 3.33
N LEU A 155 21.12 -0.87 3.15
CA LEU A 155 20.43 -1.70 4.11
C LEU A 155 20.78 -3.16 3.82
N HIS A 156 21.16 -3.88 4.86
CA HIS A 156 21.56 -5.27 4.80
C HIS A 156 20.63 -6.11 5.68
N VAL A 157 20.23 -7.26 5.18
CA VAL A 157 19.57 -8.30 5.95
C VAL A 157 20.35 -9.58 5.74
N GLU A 158 21.00 -10.05 6.78
CA GLU A 158 21.79 -11.28 6.79
C GLU A 158 21.07 -12.35 7.58
N GLY A 159 21.22 -13.62 7.19
CA GLY A 159 20.67 -14.74 7.97
C GLY A 159 20.61 -16.05 7.19
N PRO A 160 19.93 -17.07 7.72
CA PRO A 160 19.82 -18.41 7.12
C PRO A 160 18.87 -18.47 5.91
N GLY A 161 18.62 -17.34 5.25
CA GLY A 161 17.75 -17.24 4.07
C GLY A 161 18.34 -17.94 2.86
N ARG A 162 17.51 -18.63 2.08
CA ARG A 162 17.93 -19.30 0.84
C ARG A 162 17.89 -18.36 -0.34
N ASP A 163 18.77 -18.58 -1.30
CA ASP A 163 18.80 -17.80 -2.53
C ASP A 163 17.45 -17.80 -3.24
N GLY A 164 16.97 -16.59 -3.56
CA GLY A 164 15.68 -16.38 -4.21
C GLY A 164 14.50 -16.18 -3.26
N GLU A 165 14.66 -16.41 -1.96
CA GLU A 165 13.65 -16.08 -0.95
C GLU A 165 13.44 -14.56 -0.87
N GLU A 166 12.19 -14.14 -0.68
CA GLU A 166 11.82 -12.72 -0.69
C GLU A 166 12.00 -12.09 0.70
N VAL A 167 12.52 -10.86 0.70
CA VAL A 167 12.59 -9.95 1.84
C VAL A 167 11.88 -8.67 1.48
N GLN A 168 10.97 -8.26 2.34
CA GLN A 168 10.17 -7.05 2.18
C GLN A 168 10.69 -5.96 3.10
N PHE A 169 11.17 -4.87 2.50
CA PHE A 169 11.61 -3.67 3.20
C PHE A 169 10.46 -2.66 3.23
N HIS A 170 9.96 -2.37 4.43
CA HIS A 170 8.94 -1.37 4.71
C HIS A 170 9.62 -0.07 5.14
N LEU A 171 9.73 0.86 4.20
CA LEU A 171 10.31 2.18 4.37
C LEU A 171 9.27 3.16 4.94
N HIS A 172 9.72 4.38 5.20
CA HIS A 172 8.86 5.52 5.52
C HIS A 172 7.88 5.86 4.37
N ASP A 173 6.76 6.51 4.67
CA ASP A 173 5.72 6.81 3.67
C ASP A 173 6.15 7.84 2.60
N SER A 174 7.18 8.62 2.91
CA SER A 174 7.82 9.55 1.97
C SER A 174 8.49 8.85 0.79
N PHE A 175 8.74 7.54 0.88
CA PHE A 175 9.26 6.76 -0.23
C PHE A 175 8.13 6.28 -1.14
N MET A 176 8.31 6.44 -2.46
CA MET A 176 7.38 5.90 -3.44
C MET A 176 8.08 4.89 -4.38
N PRO A 177 7.73 3.59 -4.31
CA PRO A 177 6.94 2.92 -3.26
C PRO A 177 7.67 2.80 -1.91
N ALA A 178 6.86 2.78 -0.83
CA ALA A 178 7.30 2.58 0.55
C ALA A 178 7.63 1.10 0.85
N LEU A 179 7.03 0.17 0.11
CA LEU A 179 7.38 -1.24 0.14
C LEU A 179 8.36 -1.56 -1.00
N ARG A 180 9.51 -2.15 -0.65
CA ARG A 180 10.51 -2.63 -1.61
C ARG A 180 10.82 -4.09 -1.32
N SER A 181 10.53 -4.96 -2.29
CA SER A 181 10.94 -6.37 -2.21
C SER A 181 12.32 -6.57 -2.80
N ARG A 182 13.14 -7.39 -2.13
CA ARG A 182 14.41 -7.91 -2.62
C ARG A 182 14.44 -9.42 -2.40
N LYS A 183 15.43 -10.08 -2.99
CA LYS A 183 15.66 -11.50 -2.81
C LYS A 183 16.98 -11.72 -2.10
N PHE A 184 17.03 -12.74 -1.25
CA PHE A 184 18.28 -13.24 -0.71
C PHE A 184 19.17 -13.76 -1.84
N LYS A 185 20.46 -13.47 -1.72
CA LYS A 185 21.53 -13.99 -2.56
C LYS A 185 22.77 -14.20 -1.69
N ALA A 186 23.27 -15.43 -1.66
CA ALA A 186 24.37 -15.85 -0.80
C ALA A 186 24.13 -15.51 0.70
N GLY A 187 22.91 -15.73 1.20
CA GLY A 187 22.56 -15.50 2.61
C GLY A 187 22.30 -14.03 2.98
N GLU A 188 22.29 -13.12 2.00
CA GLU A 188 22.11 -11.70 2.24
C GLU A 188 21.11 -11.05 1.26
N ALA A 189 20.31 -10.11 1.76
CA ALA A 189 19.48 -9.23 0.95
C ALA A 189 19.89 -7.77 1.16
N ARG A 190 20.13 -7.04 0.06
CA ARG A 190 20.59 -5.65 0.10
C ARG A 190 19.58 -4.70 -0.54
N LEU A 191 19.38 -3.54 0.10
CA LEU A 191 18.59 -2.44 -0.44
C LEU A 191 19.33 -1.11 -0.27
N THR A 192 19.62 -0.43 -1.38
CA THR A 192 20.22 0.90 -1.35
C THR A 192 19.16 1.98 -1.54
N VAL A 193 19.17 2.99 -0.67
CA VAL A 193 18.28 4.15 -0.73
C VAL A 193 19.02 5.44 -0.38
N THR A 194 18.50 6.58 -0.82
CA THR A 194 19.03 7.90 -0.43
C THR A 194 18.01 8.59 0.45
N VAL A 195 18.46 9.14 1.57
CA VAL A 195 17.60 9.68 2.62
C VAL A 195 18.12 11.05 3.07
N TRP A 196 17.22 11.88 3.62
CA TRP A 196 17.57 13.20 4.15
C TRP A 196 17.39 13.29 5.68
N GLY A 197 16.93 12.20 6.31
CA GLY A 197 16.67 12.05 7.74
C GLY A 197 16.56 10.57 8.12
N GLY A 198 16.52 10.30 9.42
CA GLY A 198 16.35 8.96 9.97
C GLY A 198 14.89 8.55 10.09
N PHE A 199 14.67 7.24 10.10
CA PHE A 199 13.37 6.62 10.30
C PHE A 199 13.60 5.16 10.70
N THR A 200 12.55 4.53 11.22
CA THR A 200 12.54 3.11 11.51
C THR A 200 12.20 2.31 10.27
N LEU A 201 13.05 1.35 9.95
CA LEU A 201 12.84 0.37 8.90
C LEU A 201 12.14 -0.85 9.48
N GLY A 202 11.03 -1.25 8.86
CA GLY A 202 10.46 -2.58 9.06
C GLY A 202 10.98 -3.56 8.02
N VAL A 203 11.36 -4.76 8.42
CA VAL A 203 11.72 -5.85 7.53
C VAL A 203 10.80 -7.03 7.81
N TRP A 204 10.29 -7.63 6.74
CA TRP A 204 9.48 -8.84 6.80
C TRP A 204 10.04 -9.92 5.89
N ILE A 205 10.18 -11.13 6.43
CA ILE A 205 10.68 -12.30 5.70
C ILE A 205 9.57 -13.36 5.68
N PRO A 206 8.68 -13.36 4.67
CA PRO A 206 7.49 -14.20 4.66
C PRO A 206 7.75 -15.71 4.75
N ALA A 207 8.89 -16.17 4.23
CA ALA A 207 9.25 -17.59 4.22
C ALA A 207 9.56 -18.14 5.61
N HIS A 208 10.01 -17.28 6.53
CA HIS A 208 10.44 -17.65 7.89
C HIS A 208 9.51 -17.10 8.97
N ASP A 209 8.51 -16.32 8.60
CA ASP A 209 7.60 -15.63 9.54
C ASP A 209 8.36 -14.69 10.50
N VAL A 210 9.45 -14.07 10.01
CA VAL A 210 10.35 -13.22 10.81
C VAL A 210 10.17 -11.75 10.49
N GLU A 211 9.98 -10.94 11.54
CA GLU A 211 9.97 -9.48 11.51
C GLU A 211 11.22 -8.94 12.17
N LEU A 212 11.82 -7.92 11.55
CA LEU A 212 12.92 -7.16 12.12
C LEU A 212 12.57 -5.68 12.08
N GLU A 213 13.03 -4.95 13.07
CA GLU A 213 12.86 -3.50 13.18
C GLU A 213 14.22 -2.85 13.41
N LEU A 214 14.61 -1.94 12.53
CA LEU A 214 15.87 -1.22 12.60
C LEU A 214 15.61 0.27 12.67
N ASP A 215 15.85 0.88 13.82
CA ASP A 215 15.81 2.33 13.96
C ASP A 215 17.14 2.94 13.55
N LEU A 216 17.15 3.65 12.42
CA LEU A 216 18.36 4.30 11.88
C LEU A 216 18.88 5.43 12.77
N THR A 217 18.04 5.99 13.65
CA THR A 217 18.41 7.09 14.55
C THR A 217 19.17 6.61 15.78
N GLU A 218 19.03 5.32 16.12
CA GLU A 218 19.64 4.70 17.30
C GLU A 218 20.99 4.02 16.97
N LEU A 219 21.41 4.02 15.71
CA LEU A 219 22.69 3.48 15.27
C LEU A 219 23.85 4.45 15.58
N ASP A 220 24.91 3.93 16.21
CA ASP A 220 26.07 4.71 16.64
C ASP A 220 26.84 5.33 15.47
N ASP A 221 26.90 4.63 14.34
CA ASP A 221 27.58 5.05 13.11
C ASP A 221 26.73 5.96 12.22
N ALA A 222 25.46 6.20 12.59
CA ALA A 222 24.57 7.05 11.82
C ALA A 222 25.09 8.50 11.74
N PRO A 223 25.15 9.09 10.54
CA PRO A 223 25.49 10.49 10.36
C PRO A 223 24.53 11.40 11.14
N ARG A 224 25.03 12.56 11.58
CA ARG A 224 24.24 13.53 12.35
C ARG A 224 22.89 13.88 11.70
N ILE A 225 22.84 14.01 10.38
CA ILE A 225 21.61 14.29 9.64
C ILE A 225 20.57 13.18 9.77
N VAL A 226 20.98 11.91 9.90
CA VAL A 226 20.08 10.78 10.12
C VAL A 226 19.59 10.76 11.58
N ARG A 227 20.44 11.10 12.55
CA ARG A 227 20.07 11.09 13.97
C ARG A 227 19.20 12.26 14.41
N GLU A 228 19.34 13.43 13.78
CA GLU A 228 18.70 14.67 14.22
C GLU A 228 17.46 15.08 13.40
N ARG A 229 17.19 14.43 12.26
CA ARG A 229 16.08 14.76 11.38
C ARG A 229 15.16 13.58 11.15
#